data_AF-A0A2N5N577-F1
#
_entry.id   AF-A0A2N5N577-F1
#
_cell.length_a   1.000
_cell.length_b   1.000
_cell.length_c   1.000
_cell.angle_alpha   90.00
_cell.angle_beta   90.00
_cell.angle_gamma   90.00
#
_symmetry.space_group_name_H-M   'P 1'
#
loop_
_entity.id
_entity.type
_entity.pdbx_description
1 polymer ?
#
loop_
_entity_poly.entity_id
_entity_poly.type
_entity_poly.pdbx_seq_one_letter_code
_entity_poly.pdbx_strand_id
1 'polypeptide(L)'
;MSGATASGSTPEFRGPLSAASAAAPNAAVRLVQERLSSLGYSGADGAPLKADGCFGRNTLHAVNRFKTRSRLGNAGSAAGVVGRQTWEALFASTAVREERVSRERIYYSQEDPRWRNVPYTIGGKETIGSSGCGPTCMAMAVASLTRARPLPTELAAFSVKGGHRTRASGTSWSFFPAASREYGLACKATGSIDEARAALQRGDVAIASMKPGRFTSAGHFILLAEPARTAAGEPGFLVFDPNPDNRLYRGAVDEGVPDDGRVTAPEALLRQEAKQFWLLAAGPAG
;
A
#
# COMPACT_ATOMS: atom_id res chain seq x y z
N MET A 1 -28.08 -32.43 -13.65
CA MET A 1 -27.40 -32.43 -14.97
C MET A 1 -26.63 -31.13 -15.10
N SER A 2 -25.38 -31.26 -15.56
CA SER A 2 -24.24 -30.33 -15.62
C SER A 2 -24.48 -28.82 -15.52
N GLY A 3 -23.90 -28.23 -14.46
CA GLY A 3 -23.41 -26.85 -14.49
C GLY A 3 -22.02 -26.85 -15.12
N ALA A 4 -21.86 -26.10 -16.20
CA ALA A 4 -20.60 -25.96 -16.92
C ALA A 4 -19.56 -25.20 -16.08
N THR A 5 -18.41 -25.83 -15.88
CA THR A 5 -17.20 -25.21 -15.37
C THR A 5 -16.66 -24.24 -16.42
N ALA A 6 -16.49 -22.97 -16.06
CA ALA A 6 -15.76 -22.01 -16.90
C ALA A 6 -14.26 -22.36 -16.88
N SER A 7 -13.87 -23.25 -17.79
CA SER A 7 -12.47 -23.48 -18.17
C SER A 7 -11.92 -22.20 -18.78
N GLY A 8 -11.10 -21.46 -18.03
CA GLY A 8 -10.43 -20.25 -18.52
C GLY A 8 -9.41 -20.60 -19.61
N SER A 9 -9.84 -20.55 -20.87
CA SER A 9 -8.96 -20.74 -22.02
C SER A 9 -8.02 -19.53 -22.19
N THR A 10 -6.75 -19.81 -22.44
CA THR A 10 -5.76 -18.80 -22.85
C THR A 10 -6.29 -18.03 -24.06
N PRO A 11 -6.31 -16.68 -24.04
CA PRO A 11 -6.72 -15.88 -25.18
C PRO A 11 -5.94 -16.23 -26.45
N GLU A 12 -6.59 -16.17 -27.62
CA GLU A 12 -5.98 -16.50 -28.91
C GLU A 12 -4.86 -15.51 -29.29
N PHE A 13 -3.68 -16.01 -29.67
CA PHE A 13 -2.58 -15.19 -30.18
C PHE A 13 -2.78 -14.88 -31.67
N ARG A 14 -3.07 -13.60 -31.99
CA ARG A 14 -3.37 -13.12 -33.35
C ARG A 14 -2.19 -12.45 -34.08
N GLY A 15 -0.99 -12.52 -33.51
CA GLY A 15 0.23 -11.96 -34.09
C GLY A 15 1.02 -11.09 -33.12
N PRO A 16 2.27 -10.75 -33.49
CA PRO A 16 3.18 -10.03 -32.61
C PRO A 16 2.75 -8.58 -32.37
N LEU A 17 2.79 -8.16 -31.10
CA LEU A 17 2.48 -6.78 -30.68
C LEU A 17 3.76 -6.06 -30.29
N SER A 18 3.91 -4.82 -30.76
CA SER A 18 5.04 -3.95 -30.48
C SER A 18 4.66 -2.49 -30.68
N ALA A 19 5.52 -1.56 -30.26
CA ALA A 19 5.34 -0.13 -30.56
C ALA A 19 5.29 0.15 -32.08
N ALA A 20 6.03 -0.63 -32.88
CA ALA A 20 6.06 -0.47 -34.33
C ALA A 20 4.80 -1.01 -35.04
N SER A 21 4.11 -2.00 -34.45
CA SER A 21 2.93 -2.63 -35.05
C SER A 21 1.58 -2.07 -34.54
N ALA A 22 1.59 -1.14 -33.57
CA ALA A 22 0.38 -0.61 -32.94
C ALA A 22 0.27 0.92 -33.07
N ALA A 23 0.08 1.41 -34.30
CA ALA A 23 -0.13 2.83 -34.60
C ALA A 23 -1.49 3.40 -34.12
N ALA A 24 -2.41 2.52 -33.69
CA ALA A 24 -3.73 2.85 -33.18
C ALA A 24 -4.11 1.91 -32.01
N PRO A 25 -5.10 2.28 -31.17
CA PRO A 25 -5.58 1.42 -30.09
C PRO A 25 -5.99 0.03 -30.58
N ASN A 26 -5.46 -1.01 -29.94
CA ASN A 26 -5.65 -2.40 -30.31
C ASN A 26 -6.15 -3.23 -29.11
N ALA A 27 -7.20 -4.04 -29.32
CA ALA A 27 -7.81 -4.86 -28.26
C ALA A 27 -6.84 -5.89 -27.65
N ALA A 28 -5.92 -6.45 -28.44
CA ALA A 28 -4.91 -7.38 -27.94
C ALA A 28 -3.86 -6.66 -27.07
N VAL A 29 -3.52 -5.40 -27.39
CA VAL A 29 -2.66 -4.57 -26.54
C VAL A 29 -3.36 -4.24 -25.23
N ARG A 30 -4.67 -3.96 -25.26
CA ARG A 30 -5.48 -3.75 -24.06
C ARG A 30 -5.46 -4.98 -23.15
N LEU A 31 -5.65 -6.18 -23.70
CA LEU A 31 -5.55 -7.43 -22.94
C LEU A 31 -4.16 -7.63 -22.31
N VAL A 32 -3.09 -7.33 -23.05
CA VAL A 32 -1.72 -7.38 -22.53
C VAL A 32 -1.54 -6.39 -21.37
N GLN A 33 -2.02 -5.15 -21.51
CA GLN A 33 -1.95 -4.13 -20.46
C GLN A 33 -2.72 -4.55 -19.20
N GLU A 34 -3.95 -5.05 -19.34
CA GLU A 34 -4.76 -5.56 -18.22
C GLU A 34 -4.07 -6.72 -17.52
N ARG A 35 -3.52 -7.66 -18.31
CA ARG A 35 -2.84 -8.83 -17.76
C ARG A 35 -1.55 -8.44 -17.04
N LEU A 36 -0.71 -7.61 -17.63
CA LEU A 36 0.51 -7.09 -16.99
C LEU A 36 0.19 -6.34 -15.69
N SER A 37 -0.82 -5.46 -15.70
CA SER A 37 -1.30 -4.78 -14.49
C SER A 37 -1.76 -5.78 -13.41
N SER A 38 -2.50 -6.83 -13.78
CA SER A 38 -2.95 -7.88 -12.83
C SER A 38 -1.80 -8.71 -12.22
N LEU A 39 -0.67 -8.78 -12.94
CA LEU A 39 0.55 -9.45 -12.51
C LEU A 39 1.51 -8.50 -11.75
N GLY A 40 1.13 -7.25 -11.56
CA GLY A 40 1.88 -6.25 -10.78
C GLY A 40 2.84 -5.37 -11.58
N TYR A 41 2.90 -5.52 -12.90
CA TYR A 41 3.81 -4.73 -13.75
C TYR A 41 3.29 -3.32 -13.95
N SER A 42 4.17 -2.34 -13.73
CA SER A 42 3.85 -0.92 -13.82
C SER A 42 4.51 -0.25 -15.03
N GLY A 43 4.04 0.96 -15.37
CA GLY A 43 4.64 1.82 -16.38
C GLY A 43 6.03 2.31 -16.00
N ALA A 44 6.71 2.96 -16.95
CA ALA A 44 8.05 3.53 -16.73
C ALA A 44 8.04 4.70 -15.71
N ASP A 45 6.87 5.26 -15.46
CA ASP A 45 6.56 6.28 -14.46
C ASP A 45 6.22 5.70 -13.08
N GLY A 46 6.20 4.37 -12.93
CA GLY A 46 5.79 3.68 -11.71
C GLY A 46 4.27 3.65 -11.48
N ALA A 47 3.46 4.18 -12.40
CA ALA A 47 2.01 4.12 -12.31
C ALA A 47 1.48 2.78 -12.85
N PRO A 48 0.30 2.31 -12.40
CA PRO A 48 -0.38 1.17 -13.04
C PRO A 48 -0.59 1.41 -14.54
N LEU A 49 -0.49 0.36 -15.38
CA LEU A 49 -0.72 0.53 -16.81
C LEU A 49 -2.18 0.90 -17.08
N LYS A 50 -2.36 1.93 -17.89
CA LYS A 50 -3.65 2.25 -18.50
C LYS A 50 -3.93 1.27 -19.64
N ALA A 51 -5.06 0.58 -19.57
CA ALA A 51 -5.53 -0.36 -20.59
C ALA A 51 -6.17 0.36 -21.80
N ASP A 52 -5.45 1.30 -22.39
CA ASP A 52 -5.96 2.12 -23.51
C ASP A 52 -5.86 1.42 -24.88
N GLY A 53 -5.10 0.34 -24.99
CA GLY A 53 -4.80 -0.35 -26.24
C GLY A 53 -3.61 0.25 -27.00
N CYS A 54 -2.91 1.23 -26.43
CA CYS A 54 -1.76 1.88 -27.05
C CYS A 54 -0.44 1.23 -26.57
N PHE A 55 0.38 0.74 -27.50
CA PHE A 55 1.69 0.17 -27.16
C PHE A 55 2.75 1.27 -27.02
N GLY A 56 2.53 2.18 -26.05
CA GLY A 56 3.41 3.31 -25.77
C GLY A 56 4.59 2.96 -24.83
N ARG A 57 5.30 4.00 -24.37
CA ARG A 57 6.46 3.89 -23.47
C ARG A 57 6.20 3.05 -22.23
N ASN A 58 5.04 3.22 -21.58
CA ASN A 58 4.69 2.48 -20.36
C ASN A 58 4.41 0.99 -20.64
N THR A 59 3.65 0.69 -21.71
CA THR A 59 3.41 -0.70 -22.15
C THR A 59 4.72 -1.39 -22.52
N LEU A 60 5.59 -0.71 -23.28
CA LEU A 60 6.90 -1.23 -23.66
C LEU A 60 7.78 -1.53 -22.44
N HIS A 61 7.81 -0.62 -21.46
CA HIS A 61 8.55 -0.83 -20.21
C HIS A 61 8.07 -2.09 -19.48
N ALA A 62 6.76 -2.21 -19.27
CA ALA A 62 6.18 -3.35 -18.57
C ALA A 62 6.40 -4.68 -19.31
N VAL A 63 6.27 -4.69 -20.65
CA VAL A 63 6.57 -5.88 -21.46
C VAL A 63 8.03 -6.30 -21.31
N ASN A 64 8.97 -5.35 -21.41
CA ASN A 64 10.40 -5.63 -21.25
C ASN A 64 10.71 -6.21 -19.86
N ARG A 65 10.07 -5.66 -18.81
CA ARG A 65 10.20 -6.17 -17.45
C ARG A 65 9.64 -7.57 -17.29
N PHE A 66 8.44 -7.83 -17.78
CA PHE A 66 7.83 -9.16 -17.77
C PHE A 66 8.71 -10.19 -18.48
N LYS A 67 9.22 -9.85 -19.67
CA LYS A 67 10.12 -10.72 -20.44
C LYS A 67 11.39 -11.03 -19.68
N THR A 68 12.01 -10.02 -19.07
CA THR A 68 13.22 -10.20 -18.24
C THR A 68 12.95 -11.14 -17.06
N ARG A 69 11.86 -10.93 -16.32
CA ARG A 69 11.52 -11.75 -15.14
C ARG A 69 11.15 -13.18 -15.52
N SER A 70 10.48 -13.35 -16.65
CA SER A 70 10.11 -14.65 -17.23
C SER A 70 11.25 -15.31 -18.01
N ARG A 71 12.45 -14.70 -18.03
CA ARG A 71 13.65 -15.19 -18.75
C ARG A 71 13.42 -15.42 -20.25
N LEU A 72 12.59 -14.57 -20.87
CA LEU A 72 12.29 -14.59 -22.29
C LEU A 72 13.26 -13.68 -23.07
N GLY A 73 13.53 -14.05 -24.33
CA GLY A 73 14.40 -13.26 -25.20
C GLY A 73 13.87 -11.84 -25.42
N ASN A 74 14.71 -10.84 -25.16
CA ASN A 74 14.35 -9.41 -25.26
C ASN A 74 15.42 -8.56 -25.96
N ALA A 75 16.03 -9.11 -27.01
CA ALA A 75 17.04 -8.44 -27.81
C ALA A 75 16.74 -8.64 -29.30
N GLY A 76 17.38 -7.83 -30.16
CA GLY A 76 17.22 -7.91 -31.62
C GLY A 76 15.75 -7.80 -32.04
N SER A 77 15.31 -8.70 -32.94
CA SER A 77 13.93 -8.75 -33.43
C SER A 77 12.88 -9.05 -32.36
N ALA A 78 13.28 -9.56 -31.20
CA ALA A 78 12.39 -9.80 -30.07
C ALA A 78 12.31 -8.61 -29.08
N ALA A 79 13.16 -7.59 -29.21
CA ALA A 79 13.21 -6.48 -28.24
C ALA A 79 11.86 -5.74 -28.17
N GLY A 80 11.24 -5.72 -26.98
CA GLY A 80 9.97 -5.03 -26.78
C GLY A 80 8.75 -5.65 -27.46
N VAL A 81 8.90 -6.84 -28.06
CA VAL A 81 7.83 -7.51 -28.80
C VAL A 81 7.14 -8.55 -27.91
N VAL A 82 5.81 -8.52 -27.88
CA VAL A 82 4.97 -9.62 -27.38
C VAL A 82 4.73 -10.59 -28.53
N GLY A 83 5.65 -11.54 -28.70
CA GLY A 83 5.50 -12.66 -29.62
C GLY A 83 4.76 -13.84 -28.99
N ARG A 84 4.61 -14.95 -29.71
CA ARG A 84 3.89 -16.15 -29.26
C ARG A 84 4.33 -16.64 -27.87
N GLN A 85 5.65 -16.80 -27.66
CA GLN A 85 6.19 -17.24 -26.37
C GLN A 85 5.89 -16.25 -25.23
N THR A 86 5.95 -14.94 -25.50
CA THR A 86 5.61 -13.93 -24.50
C THR A 86 4.12 -13.95 -24.18
N TRP A 87 3.27 -14.11 -25.19
CA TRP A 87 1.82 -14.22 -25.02
C TRP A 87 1.45 -15.44 -24.17
N GLU A 88 1.96 -16.61 -24.52
CA GLU A 88 1.72 -17.86 -23.79
C GLU A 88 2.18 -17.75 -22.34
N ALA A 89 3.39 -17.23 -22.10
CA ALA A 89 3.88 -17.01 -20.74
C ALA A 89 3.04 -15.99 -19.95
N LEU A 90 2.55 -14.95 -20.61
CA LEU A 90 1.78 -13.87 -19.97
C LEU A 90 0.39 -14.34 -19.54
N PHE A 91 -0.24 -15.20 -20.32
CA PHE A 91 -1.59 -15.71 -20.05
C PHE A 91 -1.63 -17.10 -19.40
N ALA A 92 -0.48 -17.75 -19.21
CA ALA A 92 -0.40 -18.97 -18.41
C ALA A 92 -0.89 -18.74 -16.97
N SER A 93 -1.45 -19.78 -16.34
CA SER A 93 -1.77 -19.78 -14.91
C SER A 93 -0.55 -19.58 -14.02
N THR A 94 0.64 -19.93 -14.54
CA THR A 94 1.95 -19.80 -13.90
C THR A 94 2.69 -18.51 -14.28
N ALA A 95 2.02 -17.54 -14.92
CA ALA A 95 2.63 -16.29 -15.36
C ALA A 95 3.40 -15.60 -14.22
N VAL A 96 4.68 -15.26 -14.49
CA VAL A 96 5.57 -14.70 -13.47
C VAL A 96 5.11 -13.31 -13.09
N ARG A 97 4.71 -13.14 -11.82
CA ARG A 97 4.33 -11.86 -11.25
C ARG A 97 5.57 -10.98 -11.07
N GLU A 98 5.38 -9.67 -11.18
CA GLU A 98 6.36 -8.74 -10.64
C GLU A 98 6.35 -8.93 -9.12
N GLU A 99 7.44 -9.49 -8.59
CA GLU A 99 7.73 -9.29 -7.18
C GLU A 99 7.76 -7.78 -6.97
N ARG A 100 6.71 -7.25 -6.35
CA ARG A 100 6.92 -6.12 -5.46
C ARG A 100 8.06 -6.60 -4.57
N VAL A 101 9.18 -5.90 -4.59
CA VAL A 101 10.06 -5.96 -3.42
C VAL A 101 9.11 -5.58 -2.30
N SER A 102 8.62 -6.57 -1.56
CA SER A 102 7.92 -6.30 -0.32
C SER A 102 9.01 -5.68 0.50
N ARG A 103 9.04 -4.34 0.52
CA ARG A 103 9.64 -3.63 1.62
C ARG A 103 8.84 -4.16 2.79
N GLU A 104 9.43 -5.10 3.52
CA GLU A 104 8.83 -5.72 4.68
C GLU A 104 8.15 -4.60 5.47
N ARG A 105 6.82 -4.63 5.51
CA ARG A 105 6.07 -3.60 6.22
C ARG A 105 6.16 -3.96 7.69
N ILE A 106 6.89 -3.14 8.44
CA ILE A 106 7.15 -3.37 9.85
C ILE A 106 5.92 -2.97 10.65
N TYR A 107 5.42 -3.92 11.45
CA TYR A 107 4.31 -3.71 12.36
C TYR A 107 4.82 -3.56 13.79
N TYR A 108 4.26 -2.59 14.51
CA TYR A 108 4.42 -2.42 15.95
C TYR A 108 3.05 -2.25 16.58
N SER A 109 2.78 -3.00 17.65
CA SER A 109 1.62 -2.78 18.50
C SER A 109 1.97 -1.77 19.59
N GLN A 110 1.10 -0.80 19.87
CA GLN A 110 1.25 0.09 21.01
C GLN A 110 1.06 -0.65 22.35
N GLU A 111 0.39 -1.81 22.30
CA GLU A 111 0.09 -2.67 23.44
C GLU A 111 1.17 -3.73 23.72
N ASP A 112 2.26 -3.73 22.95
CA ASP A 112 3.38 -4.64 23.17
C ASP A 112 3.89 -4.55 24.63
N PRO A 113 4.01 -5.68 25.36
CA PRO A 113 4.43 -5.70 26.76
C PRO A 113 5.74 -4.97 27.04
N ARG A 114 6.64 -4.89 26.05
CA ARG A 114 7.94 -4.22 26.19
C ARG A 114 7.83 -2.72 26.40
N TRP A 115 6.75 -2.08 25.94
CA TRP A 115 6.59 -0.63 26.04
C TRP A 115 5.20 -0.10 26.39
N ARG A 116 4.16 -0.93 26.43
CA ARG A 116 2.78 -0.50 26.72
C ARG A 116 2.62 0.31 28.01
N ASN A 117 3.52 0.11 28.97
CA ASN A 117 3.52 0.80 30.28
C ASN A 117 4.47 2.01 30.36
N VAL A 118 5.19 2.33 29.27
CA VAL A 118 6.07 3.51 29.23
C VAL A 118 5.20 4.78 29.20
N PRO A 119 5.48 5.80 30.04
CA PRO A 119 4.70 7.03 30.07
C PRO A 119 4.70 7.75 28.71
N TYR A 120 3.52 8.18 28.29
CA TYR A 120 3.34 9.07 27.14
C TYR A 120 2.34 10.16 27.53
N THR A 121 2.84 11.18 28.23
CA THR A 121 2.01 12.21 28.85
C THR A 121 2.82 13.47 29.15
N ILE A 122 2.14 14.59 29.39
CA ILE A 122 2.69 15.88 29.83
C ILE A 122 2.05 16.36 31.15
N GLY A 123 1.49 15.44 31.93
CA GLY A 123 0.88 15.74 33.23
C GLY A 123 -0.30 14.84 33.61
N GLY A 124 -0.34 13.60 33.13
CA GLY A 124 -1.36 12.60 33.42
C GLY A 124 -0.75 11.22 33.69
N LYS A 125 -1.56 10.16 33.54
CA LYS A 125 -1.14 8.76 33.77
C LYS A 125 -1.08 7.95 32.48
N GLU A 126 -1.23 8.60 31.34
CA GLU A 126 -1.30 7.90 30.06
C GLU A 126 0.05 7.31 29.66
N THR A 127 -0.03 6.15 29.02
CA THR A 127 1.12 5.40 28.53
C THR A 127 1.05 5.25 27.01
N ILE A 128 2.08 4.65 26.42
CA ILE A 128 2.05 4.26 25.00
C ILE A 128 0.89 3.30 24.74
N GLY A 129 0.63 2.33 25.63
CA GLY A 129 -0.47 1.39 25.48
C GLY A 129 -1.85 2.06 25.44
N SER A 130 -2.06 3.11 26.24
CA SER A 130 -3.37 3.78 26.32
C SER A 130 -3.57 4.92 25.30
N SER A 131 -2.48 5.50 24.76
CA SER A 131 -2.57 6.75 24.00
C SER A 131 -1.48 6.96 22.92
N GLY A 132 -0.68 5.92 22.64
CA GLY A 132 0.51 5.98 21.79
C GLY A 132 0.27 5.67 20.30
N CYS A 133 -0.97 5.68 19.81
CA CYS A 133 -1.29 5.31 18.42
C CYS A 133 -0.53 6.14 17.38
N GLY A 134 -0.39 7.46 17.60
CA GLY A 134 0.36 8.36 16.71
C GLY A 134 1.86 8.00 16.59
N PRO A 135 2.63 8.00 17.69
CA PRO A 135 4.03 7.58 17.68
C PRO A 135 4.26 6.17 17.15
N THR A 136 3.36 5.24 17.46
CA THR A 136 3.45 3.86 16.98
C THR A 136 3.26 3.79 15.47
N CYS A 137 2.25 4.47 14.92
CA CYS A 137 2.03 4.58 13.48
C CYS A 137 3.21 5.22 12.75
N MET A 138 3.80 6.27 13.32
CA MET A 138 4.97 6.91 12.72
C MET A 138 6.22 6.01 12.79
N ALA A 139 6.41 5.25 13.86
CA ALA A 139 7.49 4.28 13.97
C ALA A 139 7.37 3.18 12.91
N MET A 140 6.15 2.65 12.69
CA MET A 140 5.86 1.70 11.62
C MET A 140 6.14 2.29 10.23
N ALA A 141 5.75 3.55 9.99
CA ALA A 141 5.99 4.22 8.72
C ALA A 141 7.48 4.38 8.42
N VAL A 142 8.27 4.87 9.39
CA VAL A 142 9.73 5.04 9.24
C VAL A 142 10.41 3.69 9.01
N ALA A 143 10.06 2.68 9.82
CA ALA A 143 10.64 1.34 9.72
C ALA A 143 10.31 0.63 8.40
N SER A 144 9.18 0.99 7.77
CA SER A 144 8.73 0.42 6.49
C SER A 144 9.26 1.15 5.26
N LEU A 145 9.72 2.39 5.39
CA LEU A 145 10.19 3.23 4.28
C LEU A 145 11.69 3.46 4.25
N THR A 146 12.37 3.26 5.39
CA THR A 146 13.79 3.57 5.55
C THR A 146 14.53 2.37 6.13
N ARG A 147 15.86 2.50 6.27
CA ARG A 147 16.66 1.53 7.04
C ARG A 147 16.61 1.79 8.55
N ALA A 148 16.15 2.97 8.98
CA ALA A 148 15.96 3.26 10.39
C ALA A 148 14.81 2.42 10.94
N ARG A 149 14.97 1.86 12.13
CA ARG A 149 13.94 1.06 12.81
C ARG A 149 13.62 1.64 14.19
N PRO A 150 13.15 2.91 14.27
CA PRO A 150 12.84 3.49 15.57
C PRO A 150 11.72 2.71 16.24
N LEU A 151 11.81 2.56 17.56
CA LEU A 151 10.78 1.97 18.38
C LEU A 151 9.66 2.99 18.70
N PRO A 152 8.44 2.54 19.05
CA PRO A 152 7.38 3.43 19.50
C PRO A 152 7.79 4.34 20.68
N THR A 153 8.68 3.85 21.55
CA THR A 153 9.23 4.61 22.68
C THR A 153 10.06 5.81 22.25
N GLU A 154 10.88 5.67 21.21
CA GLU A 154 11.72 6.76 20.69
C GLU A 154 10.85 7.88 20.11
N LEU A 155 9.82 7.52 19.35
CA LEU A 155 8.92 8.49 18.74
C LEU A 155 7.95 9.12 19.75
N ALA A 156 7.58 8.38 20.81
CA ALA A 156 6.82 8.93 21.92
C ALA A 156 7.65 9.98 22.68
N ALA A 157 8.93 9.69 22.94
CA ALA A 157 9.85 10.64 23.57
C ALA A 157 10.09 11.88 22.69
N PHE A 158 10.30 11.69 21.38
CA PHE A 158 10.38 12.78 20.41
C PHE A 158 9.12 13.66 20.45
N SER A 159 7.94 13.03 20.46
CA SER A 159 6.67 13.75 20.53
C SER A 159 6.55 14.60 21.80
N VAL A 160 6.88 14.05 22.97
CA VAL A 160 6.83 14.81 24.24
C VAL A 160 7.85 15.95 24.23
N LYS A 161 9.11 15.67 23.86
CA LYS A 161 10.19 16.67 23.82
C LYS A 161 9.88 17.83 22.85
N GLY A 162 9.27 17.52 21.70
CA GLY A 162 8.89 18.50 20.69
C GLY A 162 7.57 19.24 20.98
N GLY A 163 6.92 18.99 22.12
CA GLY A 163 5.63 19.61 22.44
C GLY A 163 4.46 19.10 21.59
N HIS A 164 4.59 17.91 21.00
CA HIS A 164 3.58 17.31 20.13
C HIS A 164 2.60 16.39 20.88
N ARG A 165 2.90 15.97 22.11
CA ARG A 165 1.92 15.36 23.02
C ARG A 165 0.96 16.43 23.53
N THR A 166 -0.34 16.30 23.25
CA THR A 166 -1.37 17.18 23.84
C THR A 166 -1.83 16.63 25.19
N ARG A 167 -2.68 17.30 25.99
CA ARG A 167 -3.31 16.61 27.14
C ARG A 167 -4.47 15.71 26.68
N ALA A 168 -5.38 16.26 25.88
CA ALA A 168 -6.68 15.65 25.58
C ALA A 168 -6.70 14.62 24.44
N SER A 169 -5.80 14.70 23.46
CA SER A 169 -5.96 13.97 22.18
C SER A 169 -4.84 12.98 21.86
N GLY A 170 -3.96 12.67 22.83
CA GLY A 170 -2.75 11.89 22.55
C GLY A 170 -1.75 12.76 21.77
N THR A 171 -1.71 12.57 20.46
CA THR A 171 -0.67 13.12 19.58
C THR A 171 -1.22 14.21 18.68
N SER A 172 -0.58 15.38 18.67
CA SER A 172 -0.95 16.49 17.79
C SER A 172 -0.58 16.22 16.34
N TRP A 173 -1.30 16.82 15.41
CA TRP A 173 -1.07 16.70 13.97
C TRP A 173 0.27 17.27 13.50
N SER A 174 0.87 18.20 14.25
CA SER A 174 2.20 18.75 13.95
C SER A 174 3.32 17.74 14.16
N PHE A 175 3.06 16.64 14.87
CA PHE A 175 4.00 15.54 15.08
C PHE A 175 4.49 14.93 13.76
N PHE A 176 3.58 14.57 12.86
CA PHE A 176 3.92 13.84 11.64
C PHE A 176 4.88 14.59 10.71
N PRO A 177 4.66 15.88 10.35
CA PRO A 177 5.65 16.61 9.58
C PRO A 177 6.96 16.84 10.35
N ALA A 178 6.94 16.95 11.68
CA ALA A 178 8.16 17.10 12.48
C ALA A 178 9.01 15.82 12.48
N ALA A 179 8.40 14.67 12.80
CA ALA A 179 9.07 13.38 12.77
C ALA A 179 9.48 13.00 11.33
N SER A 180 8.72 13.38 10.32
CA SER A 180 9.10 13.12 8.92
C SER A 180 10.40 13.81 8.56
N ARG A 181 10.61 15.06 9.00
CA ARG A 181 11.88 15.78 8.79
C ARG A 181 13.05 15.11 9.50
N GLU A 182 12.85 14.63 10.73
CA GLU A 182 13.87 13.91 11.51
C GLU A 182 14.39 12.67 10.76
N TYR A 183 13.51 11.93 10.11
CA TYR A 183 13.84 10.70 9.39
C TYR A 183 13.99 10.86 7.88
N GLY A 184 14.06 12.09 7.36
CA GLY A 184 14.23 12.35 5.93
C GLY A 184 13.09 11.83 5.04
N LEU A 185 11.87 11.78 5.56
CA LEU A 185 10.68 11.39 4.80
C LEU A 185 10.02 12.61 4.15
N ALA A 186 9.53 12.43 2.92
CA ALA A 186 8.58 13.38 2.35
C ALA A 186 7.21 13.18 3.02
N CYS A 187 6.55 14.28 3.39
CA CYS A 187 5.28 14.25 4.10
C CYS A 187 4.29 15.24 3.49
N LYS A 188 3.14 14.75 3.02
CA LYS A 188 2.03 15.57 2.50
C LYS A 188 0.75 15.27 3.30
N ALA A 189 0.15 16.29 3.91
CA ALA A 189 -1.18 16.17 4.50
C ALA A 189 -2.27 16.28 3.42
N THR A 190 -3.32 15.48 3.51
CA THR A 190 -4.46 15.52 2.59
C THR A 190 -5.75 15.00 3.24
N GLY A 191 -6.90 15.49 2.80
CA GLY A 191 -8.21 14.91 3.13
C GLY A 191 -8.69 13.86 2.10
N SER A 192 -7.94 13.65 1.02
CA SER A 192 -8.37 12.79 -0.10
C SER A 192 -7.85 11.36 0.05
N ILE A 193 -8.79 10.42 0.16
CA ILE A 193 -8.47 8.98 0.14
C ILE A 193 -7.96 8.52 -1.23
N ASP A 194 -8.35 9.20 -2.30
CA ASP A 194 -7.88 8.91 -3.66
C ASP A 194 -6.39 9.26 -3.80
N GLU A 195 -5.94 10.37 -3.19
CA GLU A 195 -4.52 10.71 -3.11
C GLU A 195 -3.76 9.71 -2.23
N ALA A 196 -4.35 9.24 -1.13
CA ALA A 196 -3.77 8.21 -0.29
C ALA A 196 -3.57 6.90 -1.05
N ARG A 197 -4.59 6.45 -1.81
CA ARG A 197 -4.50 5.27 -2.68
C ARG A 197 -3.40 5.44 -3.74
N ALA A 198 -3.35 6.59 -4.40
CA ALA A 198 -2.32 6.86 -5.40
C ALA A 198 -0.90 6.82 -4.79
N ALA A 199 -0.72 7.30 -3.55
CA ALA A 199 0.55 7.17 -2.85
C ALA A 199 0.91 5.71 -2.53
N LEU A 200 -0.04 4.97 -1.97
CA LEU A 200 0.13 3.56 -1.63
C LEU A 200 0.45 2.71 -2.87
N GLN A 201 -0.10 3.06 -4.04
CA GLN A 201 0.23 2.42 -5.33
C GLN A 201 1.70 2.61 -5.75
N ARG A 202 2.35 3.73 -5.35
CA ARG A 202 3.78 3.97 -5.59
C ARG A 202 4.71 3.31 -4.57
N GLY A 203 4.16 2.63 -3.56
CA GLY A 203 4.93 2.00 -2.48
C GLY A 203 5.17 2.91 -1.26
N ASP A 204 4.54 4.09 -1.23
CA ASP A 204 4.47 4.97 -0.06
C ASP A 204 3.55 4.35 1.02
N VAL A 205 3.44 4.99 2.19
CA VAL A 205 2.43 4.66 3.21
C VAL A 205 1.64 5.90 3.60
N ALA A 206 0.51 5.72 4.29
CA ALA A 206 -0.26 6.85 4.81
C ALA A 206 -0.70 6.62 6.24
N ILE A 207 -0.51 7.61 7.12
CA ILE A 207 -1.11 7.59 8.46
C ILE A 207 -2.48 8.26 8.35
N ALA A 208 -3.54 7.62 8.85
CA ALA A 208 -4.90 8.16 8.85
C ALA A 208 -5.31 8.57 10.28
N SER A 209 -5.90 9.76 10.43
CA SER A 209 -6.60 10.18 11.65
C SER A 209 -8.06 9.78 11.55
N MET A 210 -8.51 8.92 12.44
CA MET A 210 -9.87 8.37 12.46
C MET A 210 -10.74 9.11 13.48
N LYS A 211 -12.01 9.32 13.12
CA LYS A 211 -13.07 9.73 14.05
C LYS A 211 -13.77 8.49 14.64
N PRO A 212 -14.72 8.65 15.59
CA PRO A 212 -15.48 7.52 16.11
C PRO A 212 -16.14 6.70 15.00
N GLY A 213 -16.03 5.38 15.07
CA GLY A 213 -16.38 4.44 14.02
C GLY A 213 -15.93 3.00 14.33
N ARG A 214 -15.62 2.24 13.28
CA ARG A 214 -15.20 0.82 13.38
C ARG A 214 -13.79 0.63 13.90
N PHE A 215 -12.96 1.66 13.83
CA PHE A 215 -11.60 1.62 14.37
C PHE A 215 -11.49 2.16 15.80
N THR A 216 -12.45 2.94 16.30
CA THR A 216 -12.34 3.60 17.61
C THR A 216 -13.67 4.18 18.07
N SER A 217 -13.89 4.30 19.38
CA SER A 217 -15.00 5.07 19.94
C SER A 217 -14.70 6.57 20.11
N ALA A 218 -13.43 6.96 19.90
CA ALA A 218 -12.93 8.33 20.05
C ALA A 218 -12.09 8.74 18.82
N GLY A 219 -10.92 9.35 19.03
CA GLY A 219 -9.93 9.56 17.98
C GLY A 219 -8.92 8.41 17.93
N HIS A 220 -8.39 8.10 16.75
CA HIS A 220 -7.35 7.06 16.59
C HIS A 220 -6.44 7.36 15.41
N PHE A 221 -5.23 6.80 15.42
CA PHE A 221 -4.33 6.81 14.28
C PHE A 221 -4.03 5.39 13.84
N ILE A 222 -4.20 5.13 12.55
CA ILE A 222 -3.87 3.85 11.90
C ILE A 222 -2.92 4.11 10.73
N LEU A 223 -2.17 3.09 10.32
CA LEU A 223 -1.29 3.16 9.16
C LEU A 223 -1.90 2.36 7.99
N LEU A 224 -2.13 3.01 6.85
CA LEU A 224 -2.40 2.35 5.59
C LEU A 224 -1.06 1.91 4.98
N ALA A 225 -0.86 0.61 4.82
CA ALA A 225 0.42 0.03 4.42
C ALA A 225 0.53 -0.20 2.90
N GLU A 226 -0.56 -0.63 2.26
CA GLU A 226 -0.67 -0.80 0.81
C GLU A 226 -2.13 -0.95 0.35
N PRO A 227 -2.41 -0.81 -0.96
CA PRO A 227 -3.73 -1.15 -1.51
C PRO A 227 -4.01 -2.65 -1.37
N ALA A 228 -5.24 -3.00 -0.99
CA ALA A 228 -5.65 -4.39 -0.84
C ALA A 228 -7.08 -4.60 -1.39
N ARG A 229 -7.57 -5.84 -1.30
CA ARG A 229 -8.98 -6.18 -1.51
C ARG A 229 -9.53 -6.85 -0.26
N THR A 230 -10.76 -6.50 0.09
CA THR A 230 -11.49 -7.16 1.18
C THR A 230 -11.74 -8.63 0.84
N ALA A 231 -12.17 -9.43 1.81
CA ALA A 231 -12.60 -10.81 1.60
C ALA A 231 -13.77 -10.89 0.59
N ALA A 232 -14.61 -9.85 0.54
CA ALA A 232 -15.68 -9.69 -0.45
C ALA A 232 -15.19 -9.21 -1.84
N GLY A 233 -13.88 -8.96 -2.01
CA GLY A 233 -13.28 -8.52 -3.26
C GLY A 233 -13.36 -7.01 -3.52
N GLU A 234 -13.86 -6.22 -2.57
CA GLU A 234 -14.00 -4.77 -2.70
C GLU A 234 -12.65 -4.05 -2.60
N PRO A 235 -12.47 -2.89 -3.25
CA PRO A 235 -11.27 -2.09 -3.10
C PRO A 235 -11.09 -1.62 -1.65
N GLY A 236 -9.90 -1.86 -1.11
CA GLY A 236 -9.56 -1.53 0.27
C GLY A 236 -8.08 -1.26 0.44
N PHE A 237 -7.62 -1.40 1.68
CA PHE A 237 -6.25 -1.21 2.09
C PHE A 237 -5.87 -2.23 3.16
N LEU A 238 -4.63 -2.69 3.10
CA LEU A 238 -3.99 -3.31 4.25
C LEU A 238 -3.71 -2.19 5.27
N VAL A 239 -4.21 -2.38 6.47
CA VAL A 239 -4.14 -1.43 7.58
C VAL A 239 -3.37 -2.08 8.73
N PHE A 240 -2.41 -1.35 9.27
CA PHE A 240 -1.78 -1.64 10.54
C PHE A 240 -2.43 -0.78 11.61
N ASP A 241 -3.31 -1.40 12.39
CA ASP A 241 -3.89 -0.81 13.59
C ASP A 241 -2.91 -1.00 14.75
N PRO A 242 -2.36 0.09 15.34
CA PRO A 242 -1.44 -0.03 16.46
C PRO A 242 -2.13 -0.53 17.74
N ASN A 243 -3.47 -0.55 17.80
CA ASN A 243 -4.26 -1.06 18.92
C ASN A 243 -5.01 -2.33 18.51
N PRO A 244 -4.36 -3.50 18.52
CA PRO A 244 -4.86 -4.70 17.87
C PRO A 244 -6.10 -5.34 18.52
N ASP A 245 -6.31 -5.23 19.84
CA ASP A 245 -7.52 -5.71 20.54
C ASP A 245 -8.70 -4.75 20.26
N ASN A 246 -9.22 -4.79 19.03
CA ASN A 246 -10.25 -3.88 18.56
C ASN A 246 -11.57 -4.59 18.24
N ARG A 247 -12.46 -4.59 19.22
CA ARG A 247 -13.78 -5.23 19.12
C ARG A 247 -14.79 -4.41 18.30
N LEU A 248 -14.40 -3.27 17.74
CA LEU A 248 -15.30 -2.36 17.02
C LEU A 248 -15.39 -2.64 15.52
N TYR A 249 -14.51 -3.50 14.97
CA TYR A 249 -14.54 -3.89 13.56
C TYR A 249 -15.90 -4.46 13.14
N ARG A 250 -16.50 -5.33 13.96
CA ARG A 250 -17.86 -5.87 13.80
C ARG A 250 -18.18 -6.36 12.37
N GLY A 251 -17.21 -7.03 11.72
CA GLY A 251 -17.36 -7.57 10.37
C GLY A 251 -17.32 -6.54 9.23
N ALA A 252 -17.15 -5.25 9.53
CA ALA A 252 -16.95 -4.20 8.51
C ALA A 252 -15.48 -4.04 8.08
N VAL A 253 -14.56 -4.68 8.82
CA VAL A 253 -13.13 -4.74 8.56
C VAL A 253 -12.75 -6.21 8.61
N ASP A 254 -11.99 -6.68 7.62
CA ASP A 254 -11.53 -8.07 7.59
C ASP A 254 -10.30 -8.20 8.49
N GLU A 255 -10.49 -8.81 9.65
CA GLU A 255 -9.44 -8.92 10.65
C GLU A 255 -8.38 -9.96 10.29
N GLY A 256 -8.75 -11.00 9.54
CA GLY A 256 -7.82 -12.07 9.19
C GLY A 256 -7.43 -12.87 10.43
N VAL A 257 -6.22 -12.63 10.96
CA VAL A 257 -5.78 -13.22 12.22
C VAL A 257 -6.24 -12.30 13.36
N PRO A 258 -7.09 -12.79 14.28
CA PRO A 258 -7.57 -11.96 15.39
C PRO A 258 -6.43 -11.35 16.21
N ASP A 259 -6.59 -10.09 16.61
CA ASP A 259 -5.69 -9.37 17.52
C ASP A 259 -4.21 -9.26 17.06
N ASP A 260 -3.93 -9.36 15.75
CA ASP A 260 -2.58 -9.13 15.19
C ASP A 260 -2.36 -7.70 14.66
N GLY A 261 -3.44 -6.91 14.62
CA GLY A 261 -3.47 -5.52 14.17
C GLY A 261 -3.25 -5.32 12.67
N ARG A 262 -3.22 -6.38 11.86
CA ARG A 262 -3.04 -6.35 10.41
C ARG A 262 -4.35 -6.69 9.73
N VAL A 263 -5.15 -5.67 9.49
CA VAL A 263 -6.52 -5.81 9.02
C VAL A 263 -6.70 -5.27 7.61
N THR A 264 -7.71 -5.73 6.89
CA THR A 264 -8.09 -5.14 5.60
C THR A 264 -9.35 -4.31 5.75
N ALA A 265 -9.23 -3.02 5.46
CA ALA A 265 -10.35 -2.07 5.56
C ALA A 265 -10.90 -1.72 4.18
N PRO A 266 -12.23 -1.74 3.97
CA PRO A 266 -12.85 -1.22 2.76
C PRO A 266 -12.53 0.26 2.58
N GLU A 267 -12.28 0.69 1.35
CA GLU A 267 -12.05 2.12 1.06
C GLU A 267 -13.28 2.97 1.43
N ALA A 268 -14.47 2.46 1.16
CA ALA A 268 -15.73 3.16 1.46
C ALA A 268 -15.87 3.48 2.95
N LEU A 269 -15.41 2.57 3.82
CA LEU A 269 -15.40 2.77 5.27
C LEU A 269 -14.42 3.89 5.65
N LEU A 270 -13.18 3.82 5.16
CA LEU A 270 -12.18 4.86 5.44
C LEU A 270 -12.58 6.23 4.89
N ARG A 271 -13.28 6.29 3.76
CA ARG A 271 -13.83 7.53 3.20
C ARG A 271 -14.85 8.18 4.15
N GLN A 272 -15.56 7.37 4.95
CA GLN A 272 -16.52 7.85 5.93
C GLN A 272 -15.86 8.21 7.26
N GLU A 273 -14.86 7.44 7.71
CA GLU A 273 -14.33 7.49 9.08
C GLU A 273 -13.01 8.25 9.23
N ALA A 274 -12.22 8.39 8.17
CA ALA A 274 -10.98 9.14 8.20
C ALA A 274 -11.23 10.65 8.06
N LYS A 275 -10.52 11.44 8.86
CA LYS A 275 -10.55 12.92 8.81
C LYS A 275 -9.43 13.49 7.96
N GLN A 276 -8.24 12.90 8.05
CA GLN A 276 -7.03 13.39 7.42
C GLN A 276 -6.02 12.26 7.26
N PHE A 277 -5.22 12.35 6.21
CA PHE A 277 -4.09 11.48 5.92
C PHE A 277 -2.78 12.27 5.91
N TRP A 278 -1.69 11.63 6.31
CA TRP A 278 -0.32 12.06 6.03
C TRP A 278 0.32 11.02 5.13
N LEU A 279 0.56 11.40 3.88
CA LEU A 279 1.23 10.58 2.88
C LEU A 279 2.73 10.67 3.13
N LEU A 280 3.36 9.53 3.35
CA LEU A 280 4.77 9.42 3.72
C LEU A 280 5.50 8.62 2.65
N ALA A 281 6.55 9.21 2.08
CA ALA A 281 7.41 8.58 1.09
C ALA A 281 8.85 8.62 1.58
N ALA A 282 9.65 7.62 1.19
CA ALA A 282 11.09 7.66 1.42
C ALA A 282 11.65 8.92 0.73
N GLY A 283 12.54 9.66 1.40
CA GLY A 283 13.21 10.80 0.78
C GLY A 283 13.99 10.37 -0.47
N PRO A 284 14.31 11.31 -1.38
CA PRO A 284 15.24 11.02 -2.46
C PRO A 284 16.53 10.44 -1.88
N ALA A 285 17.02 9.34 -2.47
CA ALA A 285 18.31 8.81 -2.10
C ALA A 285 19.36 9.92 -2.31
N GLY A 286 19.97 10.37 -1.21
CA GLY A 286 21.11 11.28 -1.24
C GLY A 286 22.33 10.64 -1.87
#